data_AF-A0A0T0MLP1-F1
#
_entry.id   AF-A0A0T0MLP1-F1
#
_cell.length_a   1.000
_cell.length_b   1.000
_cell.length_c   1.000
_cell.angle_alpha   90.00
_cell.angle_beta   90.00
_cell.angle_gamma   90.00
#
_symmetry.space_group_name_H-M   'P 1'
#
loop_
_entity.id
_entity.type
_entity.pdbx_description
1 polymer ?
#
loop_
_entity_poly.entity_id
_entity_poly.type
_entity_poly.pdbx_seq_one_letter_code
_entity_poly.pdbx_strand_id
1 'polypeptide(L)'
;MPEHDPVRDAARYRVERDSKGEHDPQQPAPPRGRMENRHQWVDVVIDQAIARGEFDDLPLAGKPIPGIARHDPDWWLKALIEREQISGVLPEAIQLRKDDTVMADRLDALHTEDDVRAAVEEFNARIVSARRQLMGGPPVVTPLRDVDREVREWHARRRAPEPPPEPEPVRQRRRGSYLWRRRSAS
;
A
#
# COMPACT_ATOMS: atom_id res chain seq x y z
N MET A 1 26.87 12.64 13.02
CA MET A 1 25.85 12.98 11.99
C MET A 1 24.87 13.94 12.64
N PRO A 2 24.67 15.18 12.15
CA PRO A 2 23.66 16.04 12.75
C PRO A 2 22.28 15.57 12.31
N GLU A 3 21.38 15.33 13.28
CA GLU A 3 19.97 15.06 13.04
C GLU A 3 19.32 16.25 12.33
N HIS A 4 18.77 16.03 11.13
CA HIS A 4 17.88 16.97 10.49
C HIS A 4 16.54 16.95 11.22
N ASP A 5 16.35 17.91 12.13
CA ASP A 5 15.09 18.16 12.80
C ASP A 5 14.27 19.17 11.96
N PRO A 6 13.21 18.72 11.29
CA PRO A 6 12.43 19.55 10.37
C PRO A 6 11.77 20.74 11.08
N VAL A 7 11.51 20.65 12.38
CA VAL A 7 10.93 21.76 13.17
C VAL A 7 11.98 22.85 13.39
N ARG A 8 13.23 22.46 13.66
CA ARG A 8 14.36 23.40 13.80
C ARG A 8 14.73 24.02 12.48
N ASP A 9 14.70 23.28 11.39
CA ASP A 9 15.00 23.82 10.07
C ASP A 9 13.91 24.79 9.58
N ALA A 10 12.63 24.48 9.83
CA ALA A 10 11.54 25.43 9.56
C ALA A 10 11.65 26.72 10.42
N ALA A 11 12.10 26.60 11.68
CA ALA A 11 12.34 27.75 12.54
C ALA A 11 13.52 28.60 12.06
N ARG A 12 14.61 27.97 11.61
CA ARG A 12 15.78 28.66 11.02
C ARG A 12 15.40 29.37 9.74
N TYR A 13 14.66 28.70 8.84
CA TYR A 13 14.17 29.30 7.60
C TYR A 13 13.31 30.55 7.86
N ARG A 14 12.45 30.52 8.88
CA ARG A 14 11.65 31.68 9.28
C ARG A 14 12.51 32.84 9.78
N VAL A 15 13.47 32.55 10.66
CA VAL A 15 14.41 33.57 11.19
C VAL A 15 15.28 34.14 10.06
N GLU A 16 15.72 33.31 9.12
CA GLU A 16 16.53 33.73 7.97
C GLU A 16 15.71 34.58 6.99
N ARG A 17 14.43 34.24 6.77
CA ARG A 17 13.49 35.06 5.98
C ARG A 17 13.22 36.42 6.63
N ASP A 18 12.97 36.43 7.94
CA ASP A 18 12.72 37.65 8.71
C ASP A 18 13.97 38.55 8.77
N SER A 19 15.17 37.96 8.87
CA SER A 19 16.44 38.71 8.90
C SER A 19 16.89 39.23 7.54
N LYS A 20 16.47 38.60 6.43
CA LYS A 20 16.61 39.16 5.07
C LYS A 20 15.67 40.34 4.78
N GLY A 21 14.77 40.69 5.70
CA GLY A 21 13.77 41.73 5.46
C GLY A 21 12.69 41.31 4.47
N GLU A 22 12.64 40.02 4.09
CA GLU A 22 11.55 39.38 3.33
C GLU A 22 10.36 39.07 4.24
N HIS A 23 10.12 39.94 5.21
CA HIS A 23 8.88 39.97 5.95
C HIS A 23 7.93 40.85 5.15
N ASP A 24 7.04 40.24 4.37
CA ASP A 24 5.89 40.95 3.82
C ASP A 24 5.12 41.55 5.01
N PRO A 25 5.12 42.88 5.20
CA PRO A 25 4.48 43.51 6.36
C PRO A 25 2.97 43.24 6.40
N GLN A 26 2.43 42.77 5.27
CA GLN A 26 1.03 42.43 5.07
C GLN A 26 0.66 41.00 5.53
N GLN A 27 1.62 40.13 5.87
CA GLN A 27 1.31 38.77 6.31
C GLN A 27 0.77 38.77 7.75
N PRO A 28 -0.46 38.29 7.99
CA PRO A 28 -1.08 38.34 9.30
C PRO A 28 -0.34 37.38 10.24
N ALA A 29 0.12 37.89 11.38
CA ALA A 29 0.77 37.08 12.39
C ALA A 29 -0.17 35.94 12.86
N PRO A 30 0.36 34.72 13.10
CA PRO A 30 -0.45 33.61 13.57
C PRO A 30 -1.11 33.96 14.92
N PRO A 31 -2.35 33.50 15.16
CA PRO A 31 -3.13 33.92 16.30
C PRO A 31 -2.46 33.41 17.58
N ARG A 32 -2.23 34.31 18.54
CA ARG A 32 -1.83 33.93 19.91
C ARG A 32 -3.08 33.49 20.66
N GLY A 33 -3.56 32.28 20.40
CA GLY A 33 -4.82 31.77 20.95
C GLY A 33 -5.05 30.27 20.75
N ARG A 34 -6.09 29.76 21.40
CA ARG A 34 -6.47 28.34 21.52
C ARG A 34 -6.70 27.68 20.14
N MET A 35 -6.31 26.41 20.00
CA MET A 35 -6.30 25.63 18.74
C MET A 35 -7.65 25.65 17.99
N GLU A 36 -8.76 25.84 18.70
CA GLU A 36 -10.11 25.86 18.13
C GLU A 36 -10.30 26.96 17.08
N ASN A 37 -9.62 28.11 17.16
CA ASN A 37 -9.81 29.23 16.22
C ASN A 37 -8.87 29.19 15.00
N ARG A 38 -8.09 28.11 14.85
CA ARG A 38 -7.08 28.02 13.78
C ARG A 38 -7.70 27.96 12.38
N HIS A 39 -8.87 27.36 12.23
CA HIS A 39 -9.56 27.26 10.94
C HIS A 39 -9.94 28.65 10.41
N GLN A 40 -10.54 29.50 11.24
CA GLN A 40 -10.89 30.88 10.89
C GLN A 40 -9.67 31.70 10.47
N TRP A 41 -8.53 31.50 11.13
CA TRP A 41 -7.29 32.18 10.73
C TRP A 41 -6.74 31.65 9.41
N VAL A 42 -6.79 30.33 9.17
CA VAL A 42 -6.37 29.74 7.89
C VAL A 42 -7.22 30.30 6.75
N ASP A 43 -8.54 30.42 6.93
CA ASP A 43 -9.43 30.98 5.93
C ASP A 43 -9.05 32.43 5.59
N VAL A 44 -8.79 33.28 6.60
CA VAL A 44 -8.35 34.68 6.39
C VAL A 44 -7.01 34.76 5.65
N VAL A 45 -6.06 33.88 5.97
CA VAL A 45 -4.76 33.84 5.27
C VAL A 45 -4.93 33.45 3.80
N ILE A 46 -5.80 32.47 3.52
CA ILE A 46 -6.10 32.02 2.16
C ILE A 46 -6.74 33.17 1.36
N ASP A 47 -7.76 33.83 1.91
CA ASP A 47 -8.44 34.94 1.25
C ASP A 47 -7.49 36.11 0.94
N GLN A 48 -6.58 36.41 1.86
CA GLN A 48 -5.56 37.45 1.64
C GLN A 48 -4.50 37.06 0.61
N ALA A 49 -4.13 35.78 0.52
CA ALA A 49 -3.24 35.28 -0.52
C ALA A 49 -3.91 35.29 -1.91
N ILE A 50 -5.21 34.94 -1.98
CA ILE A 50 -6.03 35.08 -3.19
C ILE A 50 -6.11 36.56 -3.61
N ALA A 51 -6.40 37.48 -2.68
CA ALA A 51 -6.51 38.91 -2.99
C ALA A 51 -5.18 39.54 -3.48
N ARG A 52 -4.04 38.97 -3.08
CA ARG A 52 -2.71 39.38 -3.53
C ARG A 52 -2.27 38.71 -4.85
N GLY A 53 -3.09 37.84 -5.42
CA GLY A 53 -2.78 37.13 -6.65
C GLY A 53 -1.66 36.09 -6.51
N GLU A 54 -1.36 35.62 -5.29
CA GLU A 54 -0.33 34.59 -5.07
C GLU A 54 -0.66 33.25 -5.76
N PHE A 55 -1.91 33.09 -6.22
CA PHE A 55 -2.40 31.93 -6.99
C PHE A 55 -2.58 32.20 -8.49
N ASP A 56 -2.33 33.42 -8.98
CA ASP A 56 -2.62 33.81 -10.36
C ASP A 56 -1.60 33.28 -11.39
N ASP A 57 -0.34 33.09 -10.99
CA ASP A 57 0.75 32.58 -11.84
C ASP A 57 1.28 31.21 -11.38
N LEU A 58 0.37 30.29 -11.04
CA LEU A 58 0.79 28.93 -10.76
C LEU A 58 1.29 28.27 -12.07
N PRO A 59 2.48 27.64 -12.08
CA PRO A 59 3.07 27.07 -13.30
C PRO A 59 2.14 26.10 -14.07
N LEU A 60 1.24 25.45 -13.33
CA LEU A 60 0.27 24.48 -13.83
C LEU A 60 -1.19 24.94 -13.70
N ALA A 61 -1.46 26.24 -13.43
CA ALA A 61 -2.82 26.77 -13.42
C ALA A 61 -3.54 26.45 -14.73
N GLY A 62 -4.68 25.75 -14.64
CA GLY A 62 -5.50 25.36 -15.79
C GLY A 62 -4.85 24.35 -16.75
N LYS A 63 -3.62 23.90 -16.50
CA LYS A 63 -2.94 22.89 -17.31
C LYS A 63 -3.17 21.51 -16.69
N PRO A 64 -3.32 20.45 -17.51
CA PRO A 64 -3.31 19.10 -16.99
C PRO A 64 -1.97 18.87 -16.28
N ILE A 65 -2.01 18.27 -15.10
CA ILE A 65 -0.79 17.93 -14.40
C ILE A 65 -0.02 16.92 -15.27
N PRO A 66 1.27 17.19 -15.57
CA PRO A 66 2.07 16.29 -16.41
C PRO A 66 2.10 14.88 -15.81
N GLY A 67 1.89 13.87 -16.65
CA GLY A 67 2.00 12.46 -16.24
C GLY A 67 0.73 11.79 -15.69
N ILE A 68 -0.38 12.52 -15.46
CA ILE A 68 -1.64 11.93 -14.94
C ILE A 68 -2.67 11.59 -16.03
N ALA A 69 -2.35 11.81 -17.30
CA ALA A 69 -3.24 11.50 -18.42
C ALA A 69 -3.51 9.99 -18.58
N ARG A 70 -2.74 9.14 -17.90
CA ARG A 70 -2.93 7.69 -17.80
C ARG A 70 -3.29 7.34 -16.37
N HIS A 71 -4.21 6.39 -16.20
CA HIS A 71 -4.60 5.85 -14.89
C HIS A 71 -3.46 4.96 -14.35
N ASP A 72 -2.36 5.60 -13.99
CA ASP A 72 -1.19 4.97 -13.41
C ASP A 72 -1.24 5.23 -11.90
N PRO A 73 -1.54 4.24 -11.04
CA PRO A 73 -1.60 4.44 -9.59
C PRO A 73 -0.27 4.94 -9.00
N ASP A 74 0.84 4.78 -9.73
CA ASP A 74 2.19 5.18 -9.32
C ASP A 74 2.67 6.46 -10.04
N TRP A 75 1.77 7.23 -10.69
CA TRP A 75 2.12 8.47 -11.40
C TRP A 75 2.92 9.45 -10.52
N TRP A 76 2.52 9.60 -9.26
CA TRP A 76 3.14 10.48 -8.28
C TRP A 76 4.51 9.98 -7.82
N LEU A 77 4.74 8.65 -7.82
CA LEU A 77 6.01 8.03 -7.47
C LEU A 77 7.03 8.25 -8.58
N LYS A 78 6.63 8.08 -9.84
CA LYS A 78 7.49 8.35 -11.00
C LYS A 78 7.92 9.82 -11.01
N ALA A 79 6.99 10.73 -10.75
CA ALA A 79 7.28 12.15 -10.59
C ALA A 79 8.24 12.42 -9.41
N LEU A 80 8.12 11.69 -8.29
CA LEU A 80 9.02 11.83 -7.14
C LEU A 80 10.44 11.32 -7.43
N ILE A 81 10.57 10.15 -8.06
CA ILE A 81 11.85 9.57 -8.45
C ILE A 81 12.57 10.51 -9.43
N GLU A 82 11.83 11.07 -10.40
CA GLU A 82 12.35 12.02 -11.37
C GLU A 82 12.77 13.34 -10.72
N ARG A 83 11.95 13.90 -9.82
CA ARG A 83 12.23 15.16 -9.12
C ARG A 83 13.44 15.06 -8.21
N GLU A 84 13.55 13.99 -7.44
CA GLU A 84 14.60 13.80 -6.42
C GLU A 84 15.81 13.02 -6.95
N GLN A 85 15.82 12.63 -8.24
CA GLN A 85 16.88 11.83 -8.88
C GLN A 85 17.26 10.58 -8.07
N ILE A 86 16.25 9.86 -7.56
CA ILE A 86 16.46 8.72 -6.66
C ILE A 86 17.04 7.54 -7.45
N SER A 87 18.35 7.35 -7.37
CA SER A 87 19.06 6.20 -7.90
C SER A 87 19.53 5.30 -6.75
N GLY A 88 18.93 4.12 -6.59
CA GLY A 88 19.44 3.06 -5.70
C GLY A 88 18.38 2.41 -4.80
N VAL A 89 17.91 3.11 -3.76
CA VAL A 89 17.02 2.55 -2.73
C VAL A 89 15.68 3.26 -2.76
N LEU A 90 14.61 2.50 -3.01
CA LEU A 90 13.24 3.00 -2.95
C LEU A 90 12.89 3.39 -1.50
N PRO A 91 12.07 4.43 -1.27
CA PRO A 91 11.53 4.70 0.05
C PRO A 91 10.82 3.47 0.64
N GLU A 92 10.90 3.29 1.96
CA GLU A 92 10.35 2.09 2.65
C GLU A 92 8.87 1.87 2.32
N ALA A 93 8.07 2.93 2.24
CA ALA A 93 6.66 2.87 1.88
C ALA A 93 6.40 2.20 0.53
N ILE A 94 7.33 2.34 -0.43
CA ILE A 94 7.22 1.74 -1.76
C ILE A 94 7.73 0.30 -1.75
N GLN A 95 8.85 0.04 -1.05
CA GLN A 95 9.34 -1.31 -0.87
C GLN A 95 8.26 -2.20 -0.26
N LEU A 96 7.56 -1.72 0.77
CA LEU A 96 6.46 -2.43 1.41
C LEU A 96 5.30 -2.75 0.46
N ARG A 97 4.95 -1.85 -0.46
CA ARG A 97 3.92 -2.14 -1.47
C ARG A 97 4.38 -3.22 -2.45
N LYS A 98 5.63 -3.14 -2.91
CA LYS A 98 6.20 -4.17 -3.78
C LYS A 98 6.25 -5.52 -3.07
N ASP A 99 6.74 -5.54 -1.84
CA ASP A 99 6.82 -6.75 -1.01
C ASP A 99 5.43 -7.34 -0.77
N ASP A 100 4.40 -6.50 -0.56
CA ASP A 100 3.01 -6.95 -0.46
C ASP A 100 2.53 -7.65 -1.75
N THR A 101 2.83 -7.09 -2.92
CA THR A 101 2.40 -7.67 -4.21
C THR A 101 3.03 -9.04 -4.49
N VAL A 102 4.27 -9.26 -4.07
CA VAL A 102 5.00 -10.53 -4.29
C VAL A 102 4.92 -11.48 -3.10
N MET A 103 4.21 -11.10 -2.03
CA MET A 103 4.20 -11.86 -0.78
C MET A 103 3.68 -13.28 -0.98
N ALA A 104 2.61 -13.46 -1.77
CA ALA A 104 2.04 -14.79 -2.01
C ALA A 104 3.08 -15.75 -2.61
N ASP A 105 3.79 -15.31 -3.65
CA ASP A 105 4.86 -16.09 -4.29
C ASP A 105 6.02 -16.37 -3.31
N ARG A 106 6.38 -15.37 -2.48
CA ARG A 106 7.41 -15.53 -1.44
C ARG A 106 7.00 -16.60 -0.42
N LEU A 107 5.76 -16.60 0.05
CA LEU A 107 5.26 -17.60 0.99
C LEU A 107 5.18 -18.99 0.37
N ASP A 108 4.84 -19.09 -0.92
CA ASP A 108 4.74 -20.37 -1.61
C ASP A 108 6.10 -21.08 -1.76
N ALA A 109 7.19 -20.31 -1.82
CA ALA A 109 8.56 -20.83 -1.81
C ALA A 109 9.01 -21.38 -0.44
N LEU A 110 8.31 -21.09 0.65
CA LEU A 110 8.66 -21.56 2.00
C LEU A 110 8.14 -22.97 2.26
N HIS A 111 8.89 -23.78 3.00
CA HIS A 111 8.57 -25.20 3.21
C HIS A 111 7.88 -25.50 4.54
N THR A 112 8.04 -24.65 5.55
CA THR A 112 7.48 -24.88 6.88
C THR A 112 6.48 -23.79 7.25
N GLU A 113 5.52 -24.14 8.11
CA GLU A 113 4.56 -23.18 8.64
C GLU A 113 5.24 -22.10 9.48
N ASP A 114 6.26 -22.47 10.26
CA ASP A 114 7.00 -21.53 11.11
C ASP A 114 7.74 -20.48 10.27
N ASP A 115 8.32 -20.86 9.12
CA ASP A 115 8.93 -19.91 8.20
C ASP A 115 7.90 -18.94 7.62
N VAL A 116 6.71 -19.45 7.25
CA VAL A 116 5.60 -18.62 6.74
C VAL A 116 5.15 -17.62 7.80
N ARG A 117 4.93 -18.08 9.03
CA ARG A 117 4.57 -17.25 10.18
C ARG A 117 5.62 -16.16 10.40
N ALA A 118 6.88 -16.53 10.47
CA ALA A 118 7.99 -15.60 10.66
C ALA A 118 8.09 -14.56 9.53
N ALA A 119 7.91 -14.96 8.27
CA ALA A 119 7.98 -14.04 7.14
C ALA A 119 6.84 -12.99 7.15
N VAL A 120 5.62 -13.40 7.51
CA VAL A 120 4.47 -12.47 7.62
C VAL A 120 4.65 -11.54 8.83
N GLU A 121 5.14 -12.05 9.95
CA GLU A 121 5.43 -11.26 11.15
C GLU A 121 6.54 -10.23 10.91
N GLU A 122 7.62 -10.62 10.24
CA GLU A 122 8.70 -9.72 9.82
C GLU A 122 8.17 -8.59 8.93
N PHE A 123 7.34 -8.93 7.93
CA PHE A 123 6.72 -7.97 7.05
C PHE A 123 5.82 -6.97 7.81
N ASN A 124 4.97 -7.48 8.69
CA ASN A 124 4.12 -6.66 9.55
C ASN A 124 4.94 -5.74 10.46
N ALA A 125 6.04 -6.24 11.03
CA ALA A 125 6.94 -5.44 11.86
C ALA A 125 7.57 -4.29 11.07
N ARG A 126 7.97 -4.52 9.81
CA ARG A 126 8.48 -3.47 8.91
C ARG A 126 7.42 -2.41 8.61
N ILE A 127 6.18 -2.79 8.34
CA ILE A 127 5.07 -1.83 8.16
C ILE A 127 4.88 -0.96 9.40
N VAL A 128 4.85 -1.58 10.58
CA VAL A 128 4.68 -0.86 11.85
C VAL A 128 5.85 0.09 12.10
N SER A 129 7.08 -0.34 11.85
CA SER A 129 8.28 0.48 11.97
C SER A 129 8.23 1.69 11.02
N ALA A 130 7.93 1.45 9.75
CA ALA A 130 7.85 2.50 8.73
C ALA A 130 6.79 3.56 9.08
N ARG A 131 5.63 3.14 9.60
CA ARG A 131 4.59 4.06 10.07
C ARG A 131 5.02 4.88 11.30
N ARG A 132 5.88 4.33 12.17
CA ARG A 132 6.36 4.98 13.40
C ARG A 132 7.52 5.93 13.18
N GLN A 133 8.27 5.79 12.08
CA GLN A 133 9.50 6.55 11.86
C GLN A 133 9.28 8.06 11.74
N LEU A 134 8.08 8.56 11.35
CA LEU A 134 7.75 10.00 11.26
C LEU A 134 8.76 10.86 10.45
N MET A 135 9.66 10.26 9.68
CA MET A 135 10.78 10.90 8.97
C MET A 135 10.35 11.71 7.73
N GLY A 136 9.06 12.05 7.61
CA GLY A 136 8.50 12.57 6.36
C GLY A 136 8.56 11.53 5.22
N GLY A 137 7.99 11.88 4.07
CA GLY A 137 7.94 11.01 2.89
C GLY A 137 6.55 10.43 2.61
N PRO A 138 6.43 9.58 1.57
CA PRO A 138 5.14 9.09 1.12
C PRO A 138 4.41 8.28 2.18
N PRO A 139 3.08 8.41 2.30
CA PRO A 139 2.33 7.70 3.32
C PRO A 139 2.44 6.17 3.14
N VAL A 140 2.71 5.47 4.24
CA VAL A 140 2.69 4.01 4.32
C VAL A 140 1.25 3.53 4.43
N VAL A 141 0.62 3.29 3.28
CA VAL A 141 -0.79 2.83 3.18
C VAL A 141 -0.92 1.31 3.13
N THR A 142 0.18 0.57 3.02
CA THR A 142 0.18 -0.91 2.95
C THR A 142 -0.43 -1.51 4.21
N PRO A 143 -1.46 -2.38 4.11
CA PRO A 143 -2.13 -2.98 5.25
C PRO A 143 -1.27 -4.07 5.92
N LEU A 144 -1.57 -4.35 7.19
CA LEU A 144 -1.01 -5.52 7.87
C LEU A 144 -1.70 -6.79 7.36
N ARG A 145 -0.97 -7.89 7.32
CA ARG A 145 -1.49 -9.20 6.95
C ARG A 145 -1.83 -10.03 8.19
N ASP A 146 -2.93 -10.76 8.11
CA ASP A 146 -3.34 -11.71 9.15
C ASP A 146 -2.53 -13.00 8.99
N VAL A 147 -1.72 -13.32 9.99
CA VAL A 147 -0.77 -14.44 9.95
C VAL A 147 -1.49 -15.78 9.85
N ASP A 148 -2.54 -15.98 10.64
CA ASP A 148 -3.30 -17.24 10.64
C ASP A 148 -4.03 -17.43 9.31
N ARG A 149 -4.51 -16.33 8.71
CA ARG A 149 -5.11 -16.35 7.37
C ARG A 149 -4.11 -16.78 6.31
N GLU A 150 -2.92 -16.17 6.28
CA GLU A 150 -1.88 -16.49 5.30
C GLU A 150 -1.41 -17.96 5.42
N VAL A 151 -1.25 -18.46 6.64
CA VAL A 151 -0.92 -19.88 6.91
C VAL A 151 -2.02 -20.81 6.37
N ARG A 152 -3.30 -20.50 6.61
CA ARG A 152 -4.41 -21.30 6.08
C ARG A 152 -4.42 -21.33 4.55
N GLU A 153 -4.24 -20.17 3.91
CA GLU A 153 -4.21 -20.07 2.46
C GLU A 153 -3.00 -20.83 1.87
N TRP A 154 -1.84 -20.76 2.53
CA TRP A 154 -0.64 -21.52 2.16
C TRP A 154 -0.83 -23.04 2.23
N HIS A 155 -1.43 -23.55 3.32
CA HIS A 155 -1.80 -24.96 3.44
C HIS A 155 -2.80 -25.39 2.35
N ALA A 156 -3.80 -24.54 2.07
CA ALA A 156 -4.80 -24.82 1.04
C ALA A 156 -4.19 -24.90 -0.37
N ARG A 157 -3.22 -24.03 -0.70
CA ARG A 157 -2.51 -24.08 -2.00
C ARG A 157 -1.64 -25.33 -2.15
N ARG A 158 -1.07 -25.83 -1.05
CA ARG A 158 -0.21 -27.04 -1.04
C ARG A 158 -0.98 -28.34 -1.05
N ARG A 159 -2.18 -28.35 -0.46
CA ARG A 159 -3.09 -29.48 -0.51
C ARG A 159 -3.75 -29.50 -1.89
N ALA A 160 -3.02 -29.95 -2.91
CA ALA A 160 -3.56 -30.16 -4.25
C ALA A 160 -4.89 -30.93 -4.17
N PRO A 161 -5.87 -30.66 -5.04
CA PRO A 161 -7.11 -31.44 -5.06
C PRO A 161 -6.74 -32.90 -5.28
N GLU A 162 -7.10 -33.75 -4.32
CA GLU A 162 -7.03 -35.19 -4.51
C GLU A 162 -7.83 -35.52 -5.77
N PRO A 163 -7.23 -36.19 -6.79
CA PRO A 163 -7.96 -36.53 -8.00
C PRO A 163 -9.21 -37.30 -7.59
N PRO A 164 -10.39 -36.97 -8.14
CA PRO A 164 -11.62 -37.64 -7.77
C PRO A 164 -11.43 -39.15 -7.90
N PRO A 165 -11.88 -39.95 -6.92
CA PRO A 165 -11.63 -41.39 -6.94
C PRO A 165 -12.13 -41.96 -8.28
N GLU A 166 -11.26 -42.68 -8.98
CA GLU A 166 -11.62 -43.35 -10.23
C GLU A 166 -12.91 -44.16 -9.99
N PRO A 167 -13.94 -44.02 -10.85
CA PRO A 167 -15.18 -44.75 -10.64
C PRO A 167 -14.87 -46.24 -10.61
N GLU A 168 -15.15 -46.89 -9.48
CA GLU A 168 -14.91 -48.33 -9.32
C GLU A 168 -15.54 -49.09 -10.50
N PRO A 169 -14.81 -50.00 -11.16
CA PRO A 169 -15.37 -50.74 -12.28
C PRO A 169 -16.55 -51.53 -11.76
N VAL A 170 -17.76 -51.14 -12.19
CA VAL A 170 -19.00 -51.81 -11.84
C VAL A 170 -18.88 -53.26 -12.30
N ARG A 171 -18.59 -54.16 -11.36
CA ARG A 171 -18.61 -55.61 -11.61
C ARG A 171 -20.04 -55.96 -12.00
N GLN A 172 -20.29 -56.03 -13.30
CA GLN A 172 -21.56 -56.51 -13.84
C GLN A 172 -21.76 -57.93 -13.31
N ARG A 173 -22.60 -58.06 -12.28
CA ARG A 173 -23.06 -59.35 -11.78
C ARG A 173 -23.78 -60.03 -12.94
N ARG A 174 -23.12 -61.02 -13.54
CA ARG A 174 -23.71 -61.93 -14.52
C ARG A 174 -24.97 -62.53 -13.89
N ARG A 175 -26.14 -62.02 -14.26
CA ARG A 175 -27.42 -62.59 -13.86
C ARG A 175 -27.57 -63.92 -14.60
N GLY A 176 -27.59 -65.00 -13.81
CA GLY A 176 -27.73 -66.37 -14.29
C GLY A 176 -28.99 -66.55 -15.12
N SER A 177 -28.83 -67.20 -16.27
CA SER A 177 -29.90 -67.65 -17.13
C SER A 177 -30.66 -68.79 -16.45
N TYR A 178 -31.86 -68.49 -15.95
CA TYR A 178 -32.91 -69.48 -15.82
C TYR A 178 -33.87 -69.26 -16.98
N LEU A 179 -34.21 -70.33 -17.71
CA LEU A 179 -35.26 -70.56 -18.75
C LEU A 179 -34.65 -71.65 -19.65
N TRP A 180 -35.14 -72.87 -19.81
CA TRP A 180 -36.51 -73.35 -19.85
C TRP A 180 -36.54 -74.87 -19.58
N ARG A 181 -37.63 -75.35 -18.97
CA ARG A 181 -37.92 -76.78 -18.80
C ARG A 181 -39.15 -77.13 -19.65
N ARG A 182 -39.10 -78.32 -20.27
CA ARG A 182 -40.18 -79.19 -20.78
C ARG A 182 -40.79 -78.91 -22.17
N ARG A 183 -40.65 -79.91 -23.04
CA ARG A 183 -41.79 -80.78 -23.41
C ARG A 183 -41.33 -82.12 -24.00
N SER A 184 -41.75 -83.21 -23.35
CA SER A 184 -41.83 -84.55 -23.90
C SER A 184 -43.28 -84.99 -23.73
N ALA A 185 -43.92 -85.45 -24.80
CA ALA A 185 -44.85 -86.58 -24.82
C ALA A 185 -45.38 -86.79 -26.25
N SER A 186 -45.30 -88.04 -26.68
CA SER A 186 -45.99 -88.65 -27.81
C SER A 186 -47.48 -88.83 -27.56
#